data_AF-A0A170V9M7-F1
#
_entry.id   AF-A0A170V9M7-F1
#
_cell.length_a   1.000
_cell.length_b   1.000
_cell.length_c   1.000
_cell.angle_alpha   90.00
_cell.angle_beta   90.00
_cell.angle_gamma   90.00
#
_symmetry.space_group_name_H-M   'P 1'
#
loop_
_entity.id
_entity.type
_entity.pdbx_description
1 polymer ?
#
loop_
_entity_poly.entity_id
_entity_poly.type
_entity_poly.pdbx_seq_one_letter_code
_entity_poly.pdbx_strand_id
1 'polypeptide(L)'
;MKDKPSNQLLQIAQEIAFAKALASNDKTLRDRALRRLRKWLIWKSKSDFGFTEDGFVRLWRGLFYNVWMSDKPLVQEEVVEAISNLMHCFNKFSEAQTFIMSFFRYYLKHGLD
;
A
#
# COMPACT_ATOMS: atom_id res chain seq x y z
N MET A 1 33.78 7.08 3.40
CA MET A 1 32.89 5.98 2.96
C MET A 1 31.51 6.30 3.50
N LYS A 2 30.46 6.47 2.68
CA LYS A 2 29.10 6.64 3.22
C LYS A 2 28.63 5.25 3.67
N ASP A 3 28.33 5.09 4.95
CA ASP A 3 27.83 3.83 5.48
C ASP A 3 26.57 3.38 4.73
N LYS A 4 26.51 2.10 4.41
CA LYS A 4 25.39 1.51 3.68
C LYS A 4 24.15 1.62 4.58
N PRO A 5 23.02 2.18 4.10
CA PRO A 5 21.83 2.34 4.92
C PRO A 5 21.31 0.97 5.38
N SER A 6 20.77 0.92 6.61
CA SER A 6 20.22 -0.32 7.16
C SER A 6 19.08 -0.85 6.29
N ASN A 7 18.89 -2.17 6.26
CA ASN A 7 17.82 -2.81 5.48
C ASN A 7 16.43 -2.29 5.85
N GLN A 8 16.22 -1.89 7.12
CA GLN A 8 14.96 -1.29 7.57
C GLN A 8 14.72 0.09 6.92
N LEU A 9 15.73 0.94 6.82
CA LEU A 9 15.63 2.24 6.15
C LEU A 9 15.25 2.07 4.66
N LEU A 10 15.84 1.08 3.99
CA LEU A 10 15.52 0.77 2.59
C LEU A 10 14.05 0.33 2.41
N GLN A 11 13.52 -0.48 3.34
CA GLN A 11 12.12 -0.89 3.31
C GLN A 11 11.17 0.29 3.51
N ILE A 12 11.45 1.14 4.51
CA ILE A 12 10.65 2.34 4.78
C ILE A 12 10.66 3.27 3.57
N ALA A 13 11.82 3.47 2.94
CA ALA A 13 11.93 4.29 1.74
C ALA A 13 11.09 3.73 0.58
N GLN A 14 11.07 2.41 0.40
CA GLN A 14 10.27 1.75 -0.62
C GLN A 14 8.76 1.89 -0.35
N GLU A 15 8.32 1.72 0.90
CA GLU A 15 6.92 1.94 1.32
C GLU A 15 6.48 3.38 1.06
N ILE A 16 7.31 4.36 1.41
CA ILE A 16 7.05 5.78 1.14
C ILE A 16 6.99 6.07 -0.36
N ALA A 17 7.87 5.44 -1.15
CA ALA A 17 7.86 5.60 -2.60
C ALA A 17 6.55 5.08 -3.23
N PHE A 18 6.05 3.93 -2.77
CA PHE A 18 4.72 3.44 -3.18
C PHE A 18 3.61 4.40 -2.76
N ALA A 19 3.61 4.84 -1.51
CA ALA A 19 2.59 5.75 -1.00
C ALA A 19 2.50 7.04 -1.83
N LYS A 20 3.65 7.65 -2.15
CA LYS A 20 3.73 8.85 -3.00
C LYS A 20 3.22 8.60 -4.42
N ALA A 21 3.60 7.47 -5.02
CA ALA A 21 3.17 7.15 -6.39
C ALA A 21 1.68 6.84 -6.49
N LEU A 22 1.11 6.19 -5.47
CA LEU A 22 -0.33 5.91 -5.38
C LEU A 22 -1.15 7.19 -5.12
N ALA A 23 -0.59 8.18 -4.45
CA ALA A 23 -1.20 9.48 -4.21
C ALA A 23 -0.90 10.52 -5.31
N SER A 24 -0.40 10.10 -6.48
CA SER A 24 -0.09 11.02 -7.58
C SER A 24 -1.36 11.54 -8.26
N ASN A 25 -1.36 12.80 -8.72
CA ASN A 25 -2.45 13.35 -9.53
C ASN A 25 -2.55 12.69 -10.92
N ASP A 26 -1.48 12.04 -11.40
CA ASP A 26 -1.47 11.33 -12.68
C ASP A 26 -2.05 9.91 -12.53
N LYS A 27 -3.20 9.65 -13.19
CA LYS A 27 -3.86 8.34 -13.18
C LYS A 27 -2.96 7.21 -13.69
N THR A 28 -2.19 7.45 -14.75
CA THR A 28 -1.29 6.44 -15.33
C THR A 28 -0.19 6.04 -14.34
N LEU A 29 0.31 7.00 -13.55
CA LEU A 29 1.27 6.73 -12.48
C LEU A 29 0.63 5.93 -11.35
N ARG A 30 -0.58 6.29 -10.91
CA ARG A 30 -1.31 5.53 -9.87
C ARG A 30 -1.60 4.09 -10.28
N ASP A 31 -2.12 3.89 -11.50
CA ASP A 31 -2.41 2.57 -12.06
C ASP A 31 -1.15 1.70 -12.12
N ARG A 32 -0.02 2.29 -12.57
CA ARG A 32 1.27 1.61 -12.62
C ARG A 32 1.79 1.29 -11.22
N ALA A 33 1.63 2.20 -10.27
CA ALA A 33 2.04 2.02 -8.88
C ALA A 33 1.27 0.86 -8.24
N LEU A 34 -0.05 0.78 -8.45
CA LEU A 34 -0.89 -0.30 -7.91
C LEU A 34 -0.48 -1.68 -8.46
N ARG A 35 -0.23 -1.78 -9.77
CA ARG A 35 0.29 -3.03 -10.38
C ARG A 35 1.66 -3.43 -9.81
N ARG A 36 2.55 -2.45 -9.58
CA ARG A 36 3.87 -2.71 -8.98
C ARG A 36 3.75 -3.10 -7.51
N LEU A 37 2.85 -2.47 -6.76
CA LEU A 37 2.58 -2.80 -5.37
C LEU A 37 2.13 -4.25 -5.25
N ARG A 38 1.18 -4.70 -6.08
CA ARG A 38 0.72 -6.10 -6.10
C ARG A 38 1.89 -7.09 -6.24
N LYS A 39 2.77 -6.87 -7.21
CA LYS A 39 3.96 -7.72 -7.43
C LYS A 39 4.91 -7.70 -6.23
N TRP A 40 5.10 -6.52 -5.65
CA TRP A 40 5.97 -6.35 -4.49
C TRP A 40 5.42 -7.02 -3.23
N LEU A 41 4.11 -6.95 -2.99
CA LEU A 41 3.46 -7.63 -1.85
C LEU A 41 3.65 -9.15 -1.94
N ILE A 42 3.42 -9.74 -3.13
CA ILE A 42 3.64 -11.18 -3.38
C ILE A 42 5.09 -11.57 -3.11
N TRP A 43 6.05 -10.77 -3.60
CA TRP A 43 7.47 -11.05 -3.41
C TRP A 43 7.87 -10.91 -1.94
N LYS A 44 7.45 -9.85 -1.26
CA LYS A 44 7.83 -9.56 0.13
C LYS A 44 7.21 -10.55 1.11
N SER A 45 5.99 -11.01 0.86
CA SER A 45 5.34 -12.06 1.68
C SER A 45 6.06 -13.42 1.63
N LYS A 46 6.87 -13.65 0.60
CA LYS A 46 7.76 -14.81 0.48
C LYS A 46 9.13 -14.61 1.16
N SER A 47 9.44 -13.40 1.60
CA SER A 47 10.75 -13.04 2.15
C SER A 47 10.78 -13.08 3.68
N ASP A 48 11.97 -13.23 4.24
CA ASP A 48 12.18 -13.26 5.70
C ASP A 48 12.01 -11.89 6.38
N PHE A 49 11.94 -10.81 5.60
CA PHE A 49 11.82 -9.46 6.14
C PHE A 49 10.41 -9.13 6.68
N GLY A 50 9.39 -9.89 6.27
CA GLY A 50 8.00 -9.73 6.72
C GLY A 50 7.41 -8.35 6.47
N PHE A 51 6.21 -8.10 7.00
CA PHE A 51 5.57 -6.79 7.02
C PHE A 51 5.43 -6.29 8.44
N THR A 52 5.44 -4.96 8.59
CA THR A 52 5.12 -4.29 9.85
C THR A 52 3.81 -3.54 9.70
N GLU A 53 3.11 -3.33 10.81
CA GLU A 53 1.88 -2.55 10.84
C GLU A 53 2.11 -1.12 10.32
N ASP A 54 3.16 -0.43 10.80
CA ASP A 54 3.50 0.92 10.33
C ASP A 54 3.77 0.96 8.83
N GLY A 55 4.35 -0.11 8.27
CA GLY A 55 4.56 -0.25 6.84
C GLY A 55 3.23 -0.32 6.08
N PHE A 56 2.26 -1.10 6.58
CA PHE A 56 0.92 -1.12 5.99
C PHE A 56 0.19 0.22 6.17
N VAL A 57 0.33 0.91 7.29
CA VAL A 57 -0.26 2.26 7.47
C VAL A 57 0.32 3.26 6.46
N ARG A 58 1.63 3.21 6.18
CA ARG A 58 2.25 4.02 5.12
C ARG A 58 1.65 3.74 3.75
N LEU A 59 1.46 2.46 3.41
CA LEU A 59 0.86 2.06 2.14
C LEU A 59 -0.62 2.47 2.05
N TRP A 60 -1.39 2.27 3.12
CA TRP A 60 -2.81 2.64 3.18
C TRP A 60 -3.05 4.12 2.98
N ARG A 61 -2.14 4.99 3.43
CA ARG A 61 -2.20 6.42 3.10
C ARG A 61 -2.20 6.65 1.59
N GLY A 62 -1.31 5.99 0.85
CA GLY A 62 -1.27 6.10 -0.61
C GLY A 62 -2.49 5.48 -1.29
N LEU A 63 -2.95 4.32 -0.82
CA LEU A 63 -4.13 3.64 -1.35
C LEU A 63 -5.41 4.47 -1.15
N PHE A 64 -5.56 5.09 0.02
CA PHE A 64 -6.66 6.02 0.31
C PHE A 64 -6.70 7.16 -0.71
N TYR A 65 -5.57 7.84 -0.93
CA TYR A 65 -5.52 8.92 -1.91
C TYR A 65 -5.72 8.45 -3.35
N ASN A 66 -5.39 7.19 -3.67
CA ASN A 66 -5.69 6.64 -4.99
C ASN A 66 -7.21 6.56 -5.24
N VAL A 67 -7.98 6.11 -4.24
CA VAL A 67 -9.45 6.13 -4.28
C VAL A 67 -9.96 7.56 -4.30
N TRP A 68 -9.44 8.44 -3.43
CA TRP A 68 -9.85 9.85 -3.34
C TRP A 68 -9.68 10.61 -4.66
N MET A 69 -8.60 10.37 -5.40
CA MET A 69 -8.30 11.01 -6.68
C MET A 69 -9.07 10.41 -7.87
N SER A 70 -10.01 9.50 -7.62
CA SER A 70 -10.84 8.86 -8.64
C SER A 70 -12.23 9.49 -8.59
N ASP A 71 -12.53 10.46 -9.45
CA ASP A 71 -13.74 11.28 -9.30
C ASP A 71 -15.05 10.60 -9.77
N LYS A 72 -14.94 9.56 -10.60
CA LYS A 72 -16.10 8.88 -11.19
C LYS A 72 -16.49 7.66 -10.34
N PRO A 73 -17.78 7.46 -9.99
CA PRO A 73 -18.22 6.33 -9.17
C PRO A 73 -17.75 4.95 -9.68
N LEU A 74 -17.92 4.68 -10.98
CA LEU A 74 -17.48 3.41 -11.58
C LEU A 74 -15.95 3.22 -11.48
N VAL A 75 -15.18 4.31 -11.61
CA VAL A 75 -13.72 4.24 -11.46
C VAL A 75 -13.33 4.01 -10.01
N GLN A 76 -14.04 4.61 -9.05
CA GLN A 76 -13.83 4.34 -7.62
C GLN A 76 -14.10 2.87 -7.29
N GLU A 77 -15.19 2.30 -7.81
CA GLU A 77 -15.54 0.89 -7.64
C GLU A 77 -14.42 -0.03 -8.15
N GLU A 78 -13.94 0.20 -9.39
CA GLU A 78 -12.82 -0.56 -9.97
C GLU A 78 -11.53 -0.44 -9.14
N VAL A 79 -11.22 0.76 -8.63
CA VAL A 79 -10.01 0.98 -7.81
C VAL A 79 -10.15 0.27 -6.47
N VAL A 80 -11.31 0.36 -5.80
CA VAL A 80 -11.56 -0.31 -4.53
C VAL A 80 -11.52 -1.82 -4.69
N GLU A 81 -12.09 -2.37 -5.77
CA GLU A 81 -12.00 -3.79 -6.10
C GLU A 81 -10.55 -4.23 -6.34
N ALA A 82 -9.75 -3.43 -7.06
CA ALA A 82 -8.34 -3.73 -7.26
C ALA A 82 -7.53 -3.71 -5.95
N ILE A 83 -7.87 -2.80 -5.02
CA ILE A 83 -7.24 -2.68 -3.70
C ILE A 83 -7.65 -3.82 -2.78
N SER A 84 -8.93 -4.21 -2.74
CA SER A 84 -9.41 -5.32 -1.90
C SER A 84 -8.71 -6.63 -2.29
N ASN A 85 -8.51 -6.85 -3.58
CA ASN A 85 -7.80 -7.99 -4.15
C ASN A 85 -6.30 -8.07 -3.77
N LEU A 86 -5.73 -7.04 -3.13
CA LEU A 86 -4.37 -7.10 -2.59
C LEU A 86 -4.27 -8.04 -1.38
N MET A 87 -5.37 -8.29 -0.66
CA MET A 87 -5.38 -9.22 0.49
C MET A 87 -4.99 -10.66 0.10
N HIS A 88 -5.14 -11.02 -1.17
CA HIS A 88 -4.76 -12.32 -1.71
C HIS A 88 -3.27 -12.41 -2.10
N CYS A 89 -2.49 -11.34 -1.89
CA CYS A 89 -1.06 -11.32 -2.21
C CYS A 89 -0.19 -11.94 -1.10
N PHE A 90 -0.77 -12.28 0.05
CA PHE A 90 -0.04 -12.71 1.23
C PHE A 90 -0.05 -14.24 1.39
N ASN A 91 1.11 -14.82 1.70
CA ASN A 91 1.28 -16.23 2.02
C ASN A 91 0.76 -16.59 3.43
N LYS A 92 0.75 -15.63 4.34
CA LYS A 92 0.34 -15.83 5.74
C LYS A 92 -0.97 -15.10 5.99
N PHE A 93 -1.93 -15.80 6.60
CA PHE A 93 -3.22 -15.20 6.99
C PHE A 93 -3.05 -14.00 7.93
N SER A 94 -2.08 -14.06 8.84
CA SER A 94 -1.77 -12.96 9.75
C SER A 94 -1.33 -11.67 9.04
N GLU A 95 -0.64 -11.78 7.90
CA GLU A 95 -0.24 -10.61 7.10
C GLU A 95 -1.47 -9.98 6.43
N ALA A 96 -2.36 -10.80 5.86
CA ALA A 96 -3.62 -10.34 5.28
C ALA A 96 -4.52 -9.68 6.35
N GLN A 97 -4.65 -10.31 7.52
CA GLN A 97 -5.38 -9.73 8.65
C GLN A 97 -4.77 -8.39 9.08
N THR A 98 -3.45 -8.31 9.22
CA THR A 98 -2.78 -7.05 9.61
C THR A 98 -3.01 -5.97 8.56
N PHE A 99 -2.92 -6.31 7.26
CA PHE A 99 -3.23 -5.38 6.17
C PHE A 99 -4.66 -4.82 6.28
N ILE A 100 -5.66 -5.67 6.55
CA ILE A 100 -7.06 -5.25 6.74
C ILE A 100 -7.22 -4.41 8.01
N MET A 101 -6.61 -4.80 9.13
CA MET A 101 -6.70 -4.05 10.39
C MET A 101 -6.06 -2.66 10.27
N SER A 102 -4.96 -2.55 9.51
CA SER A 102 -4.33 -1.25 9.22
C SER A 102 -5.24 -0.32 8.43
N PHE A 103 -6.12 -0.83 7.56
CA PHE A 103 -7.15 -0.02 6.89
C PHE A 103 -8.08 0.63 7.92
N PHE A 104 -8.69 -0.18 8.79
CA PHE A 104 -9.63 0.34 9.79
C PHE A 104 -8.94 1.31 10.75
N ARG A 105 -7.71 1.03 11.18
CA ARG A 105 -6.93 1.96 12.02
C ARG A 105 -6.65 3.29 11.32
N TYR A 106 -6.29 3.25 10.04
CA TYR A 106 -6.09 4.46 9.26
C TYR A 106 -7.40 5.26 9.10
N TYR A 107 -8.49 4.59 8.69
CA TYR A 107 -9.79 5.22 8.48
C TYR A 107 -10.41 5.77 9.76
N LEU A 108 -10.33 5.05 10.88
CA LEU A 108 -10.81 5.55 12.18
C LEU A 108 -10.07 6.81 12.64
N LYS A 109 -8.82 6.99 12.18
CA LYS A 109 -8.00 8.14 12.53
C LYS A 109 -8.14 9.33 11.57
N HIS A 110 -8.50 9.07 10.31
CA HIS A 110 -8.38 10.07 9.24
C HIS A 110 -9.60 10.16 8.30
N GLY A 111 -10.60 9.28 8.43
CA GLY A 111 -11.75 9.19 7.54
C GLY A 111 -12.97 10.01 7.96
N LEU A 112 -12.81 10.91 8.94
CA LEU A 112 -13.88 11.77 9.46
C LEU A 112 -13.60 13.28 9.26
N ASP A 113 -12.56 13.63 8.50
CA ASP A 113 -12.27 15.00 8.07
C ASP A 113 -12.76 15.23 6.63
#